data_AF-A0A8E0M7A8-F1
#
_entry.id   AF-A0A8E0M7A8-F1
#
_cell.length_a   1.000
_cell.length_b   1.000
_cell.length_c   1.000
_cell.angle_alpha   90.00
_cell.angle_beta   90.00
_cell.angle_gamma   90.00
#
_symmetry.space_group_name_H-M   'P 1'
#
loop_
_entity.id
_entity.type
_entity.pdbx_description
1 polymer ?
#
loop_
_entity_poly.entity_id
_entity_poly.type
_entity_poly.pdbx_seq_one_letter_code
_entity_poly.pdbx_strand_id
1 'polypeptide(L)'
;MIYDHVYIRGTYVWARYLSYSGRYYYVSLGVNGGESYGSRSSSYSAPSHTYYTVRSGDSFWSIASKYGTSMYTLAANNGKSIYSLIYPGESLYIR
;
A
#
# COMPACT_ATOMS: atom_id res chain seq x y z
N MET A 1 10.26 5.10 -0.34
CA MET A 1 11.36 4.30 -0.92
C MET A 1 12.15 5.23 -1.82
N ILE A 2 13.43 5.45 -1.53
CA ILE A 2 14.27 6.36 -2.31
C ILE A 2 15.13 5.48 -3.22
N TYR A 3 15.01 5.66 -4.53
CA TYR A 3 15.82 4.98 -5.54
C TYR A 3 17.04 5.84 -5.80
N ASP A 4 18.23 5.35 -5.44
CA ASP A 4 19.46 6.14 -5.50
C ASP A 4 20.24 5.92 -6.81
N HIS A 5 20.05 4.78 -7.48
CA HIS A 5 20.67 4.51 -8.78
C HIS A 5 19.88 3.52 -9.64
N VAL A 6 20.14 3.61 -10.94
CA VAL A 6 19.61 2.72 -11.99
C VAL A 6 20.76 2.23 -12.85
N TYR A 7 20.77 0.95 -13.22
CA TYR A 7 21.74 0.42 -14.18
C TYR A 7 21.10 -0.63 -15.08
N ILE A 8 21.70 -0.85 -16.26
CA ILE A 8 21.19 -1.75 -17.29
C ILE A 8 21.99 -3.05 -17.24
N ARG A 9 21.30 -4.18 -17.20
CA ARG A 9 21.90 -5.51 -17.27
C ARG A 9 21.16 -6.37 -18.30
N GLY A 10 21.86 -6.72 -19.37
CA GLY A 10 21.23 -7.37 -20.52
C GLY A 10 20.23 -6.42 -21.18
N THR A 11 19.00 -6.87 -21.41
CA THR A 11 17.90 -6.06 -21.94
C THR A 11 17.06 -5.38 -20.84
N TYR A 12 17.35 -5.63 -19.56
CA TYR A 12 16.55 -5.15 -18.43
C TYR A 12 17.22 -4.02 -17.67
N VAL A 13 16.37 -3.15 -17.15
CA VAL A 13 16.75 -1.97 -16.38
C VAL A 13 16.45 -2.24 -14.92
N TRP A 14 17.45 -2.08 -14.06
CA TRP A 14 17.35 -2.39 -12.64
C TRP A 14 17.50 -1.12 -11.82
N ALA A 15 16.63 -0.92 -10.83
CA ALA A 15 16.76 0.14 -9.84
C ALA A 15 17.10 -0.44 -8.48
N ARG A 16 18.07 0.17 -7.78
CA ARG A 16 18.35 -0.15 -6.38
C ARG A 16 17.46 0.65 -5.45
N TYR A 17 17.01 0.01 -4.39
CA TYR A 17 16.36 0.67 -3.26
C TYR A 17 16.96 0.20 -1.93
N LEU A 18 16.94 1.10 -0.95
CA LEU A 18 17.28 0.80 0.44
C LEU A 18 16.03 0.31 1.18
N SER A 19 16.06 -0.92 1.67
CA SER A 19 15.02 -1.46 2.55
C SER A 19 15.12 -0.86 3.95
N TYR A 20 14.03 -0.86 4.71
CA TYR A 20 13.98 -0.39 6.10
C TYR A 20 14.98 -1.14 7.01
N SER A 21 15.39 -2.34 6.59
CA SER A 21 16.44 -3.15 7.22
C SER A 21 17.88 -2.68 6.93
N GLY A 22 18.07 -1.57 6.21
CA GLY A 22 19.39 -1.04 5.83
C GLY A 22 20.08 -1.83 4.70
N ARG A 23 19.41 -2.83 4.12
CA ARG A 23 19.94 -3.66 3.03
C ARG A 23 19.47 -3.16 1.67
N TYR A 24 20.37 -3.23 0.70
CA TYR A 24 20.08 -2.85 -0.68
C TYR A 24 19.50 -4.00 -1.48
N TYR A 25 18.46 -3.71 -2.26
CA TYR A 25 17.80 -4.65 -3.17
C TYR A 25 17.59 -4.02 -4.53
N TYR A 26 17.34 -4.86 -5.54
CA TYR A 26 17.13 -4.44 -6.92
C TYR A 26 15.75 -4.85 -7.40
N VAL A 27 15.09 -3.97 -8.15
CA VAL A 27 13.83 -4.25 -8.82
C VAL A 27 13.97 -3.93 -10.31
N SER A 28 13.42 -4.79 -11.17
CA SER A 28 13.39 -4.57 -12.62
C SER A 28 12.33 -3.53 -12.95
N LEU A 29 12.73 -2.42 -13.57
CA LEU A 29 11.84 -1.36 -14.03
C LEU A 29 11.25 -1.62 -15.42
N GLY A 30 11.80 -2.57 -16.17
CA GLY A 30 11.33 -2.94 -17.51
C GLY A 30 12.48 -3.27 -18.46
N VAL A 31 12.15 -3.37 -19.75
CA VAL A 31 13.12 -3.59 -20.84
C VAL A 31 13.60 -2.26 -21.41
N ASN A 32 14.89 -2.17 -21.74
CA ASN A 32 15.49 -0.98 -22.34
C ASN A 32 14.83 -0.66 -23.69
N GLY A 33 14.21 0.52 -23.81
CA GLY A 33 13.48 0.96 -25.01
C GLY A 33 12.02 0.50 -25.12
N GLY A 34 11.46 -0.18 -24.11
CA GLY A 34 10.02 -0.49 -24.04
C GLY A 34 9.19 0.66 -23.46
N GLU A 35 7.86 0.61 -23.62
CA GLU A 35 6.92 1.64 -23.14
C GLU A 35 7.03 1.95 -21.63
N SER A 36 7.60 1.02 -20.86
CA SER A 36 7.81 1.12 -19.41
C SER A 36 9.18 1.67 -19.01
N TYR A 37 10.09 1.93 -19.96
CA TYR A 37 11.41 2.47 -19.66
C TYR A 37 11.35 3.98 -19.40
N GLY A 38 11.62 4.39 -18.16
CA GLY A 38 11.79 5.81 -17.82
C GLY A 38 10.50 6.59 -17.52
N SER A 39 9.33 5.97 -17.57
CA SER A 39 8.10 6.58 -17.08
C SER A 39 8.13 6.66 -15.55
N ARG A 40 8.69 7.74 -15.01
CA ARG A 40 8.32 8.23 -13.69
C ARG A 40 6.84 8.62 -13.75
N SER A 41 5.95 7.63 -13.62
CA SER A 41 4.55 7.90 -13.38
C SER A 41 4.46 8.63 -12.04
N SER A 42 4.35 9.96 -12.12
CA SER A 42 4.10 10.87 -11.00
C SER A 42 2.69 10.68 -10.41
N SER A 43 2.06 9.52 -10.65
CA SER A 43 0.74 9.15 -10.19
C SER A 43 0.73 7.78 -9.48
N TYR A 44 1.91 7.24 -9.12
CA TYR A 44 1.94 6.14 -8.15
C TYR A 44 1.78 6.73 -6.74
N SER A 45 0.53 6.97 -6.36
CA SER A 45 0.18 7.10 -4.94
C SER A 45 0.51 5.75 -4.31
N ALA A 46 1.68 5.67 -3.66
CA ALA A 46 2.01 4.50 -2.85
C ALA A 46 0.82 4.25 -1.92
N PRO A 47 0.32 3.01 -1.79
CA PRO A 47 -0.84 2.73 -0.96
C PRO A 47 -0.58 3.28 0.45
N SER A 48 -1.32 4.31 0.79
CA SER A 48 -1.16 5.04 2.04
C SER A 48 -1.82 4.23 3.14
N HIS A 49 -1.04 3.34 3.76
CA HIS A 49 -1.52 2.44 4.79
C HIS A 49 -2.06 3.23 5.98
N THR A 50 -3.38 3.25 6.12
CA THR A 50 -4.13 3.96 7.13
C THR A 50 -4.75 2.94 8.07
N TYR A 51 -4.42 3.04 9.35
CA TYR A 51 -5.00 2.21 10.40
C TYR A 51 -5.89 3.05 11.31
N TYR A 52 -6.96 2.45 11.81
CA TYR A 52 -7.86 3.07 12.76
C TYR A 52 -8.05 2.20 13.99
N THR A 53 -7.84 2.78 15.17
CA THR A 53 -8.17 2.12 16.43
C THR A 53 -9.63 2.36 16.76
N VAL A 54 -10.40 1.27 16.80
CA VAL A 54 -11.83 1.26 17.11
C VAL A 54 -12.06 1.83 18.52
N ARG A 55 -13.06 2.71 18.66
CA ARG A 55 -13.48 3.27 19.96
C ARG A 55 -14.82 2.68 20.40
N SER A 56 -15.14 2.82 21.68
CA SER A 56 -16.45 2.38 22.20
C SER A 56 -17.58 3.11 21.48
N GLY A 57 -18.51 2.34 20.90
CA GLY A 57 -19.61 2.85 20.08
C GLY A 57 -19.31 2.96 18.58
N ASP A 58 -18.10 2.65 18.12
CA ASP A 58 -17.81 2.59 16.69
C ASP A 58 -18.39 1.33 16.04
N SER A 59 -18.83 1.48 14.79
CA SER A 59 -19.31 0.40 13.93
C SER A 59 -18.55 0.44 12.61
N PHE A 60 -18.57 -0.66 11.85
CA PHE A 60 -18.03 -0.65 10.49
C PHE A 60 -18.59 0.50 9.66
N TRP A 61 -19.86 0.87 9.86
CA TRP A 61 -20.51 1.95 9.13
C TRP A 61 -19.97 3.33 9.52
N SER A 62 -19.85 3.63 10.83
CA SER A 62 -19.33 4.92 11.29
C SER A 62 -17.86 5.12 10.90
N ILE A 63 -17.05 4.08 10.98
CA ILE A 63 -15.63 4.11 10.58
C ILE A 63 -15.52 4.26 9.07
N ALA A 64 -16.24 3.44 8.29
CA ALA A 64 -16.18 3.50 6.84
C ALA A 64 -16.62 4.88 6.30
N SER A 65 -17.71 5.42 6.85
CA SER A 65 -18.22 6.76 6.51
C SER A 65 -17.19 7.86 6.81
N LYS A 66 -16.55 7.81 7.98
CA LYS A 66 -15.52 8.77 8.39
C LYS A 66 -14.31 8.80 7.46
N TYR A 67 -13.94 7.66 6.90
CA TYR A 67 -12.77 7.53 6.02
C TYR A 67 -13.11 7.51 4.53
N GLY A 68 -14.40 7.69 4.17
CA GLY A 68 -14.85 7.65 2.79
C GLY A 68 -14.62 6.30 2.09
N THR A 69 -14.65 5.20 2.86
CA THR A 69 -14.51 3.83 2.32
C THR A 69 -15.83 3.07 2.45
N SER A 70 -15.90 1.90 1.81
CA SER A 70 -17.06 1.00 1.94
C SER A 70 -16.86 0.06 3.13
N MET A 71 -17.93 -0.20 3.87
CA MET A 71 -17.92 -1.19 4.97
C MET A 71 -17.45 -2.57 4.48
N TYR A 72 -17.84 -2.94 3.27
CA TYR A 72 -17.46 -4.21 2.65
C TYR A 72 -15.95 -4.27 2.39
N THR A 73 -15.37 -3.20 1.86
CA THR A 73 -13.93 -3.08 1.63
C THR A 73 -13.16 -3.08 2.95
N LEU A 74 -13.65 -2.34 3.95
CA LEU A 74 -13.05 -2.29 5.27
C LEU A 74 -13.06 -3.66 5.96
N ALA A 75 -14.18 -4.38 5.90
CA ALA A 75 -14.29 -5.72 6.46
C ALA A 75 -13.36 -6.70 5.72
N ALA A 76 -13.36 -6.69 4.39
CA ALA A 76 -12.50 -7.53 3.56
C ALA A 76 -11.00 -7.29 3.83
N ASN A 77 -10.59 -6.03 3.96
CA ASN A 77 -9.22 -5.63 4.30
C ASN A 77 -8.74 -6.19 5.64
N ASN A 78 -9.67 -6.47 6.56
CA ASN A 78 -9.39 -7.00 7.89
C ASN A 78 -9.77 -8.48 8.04
N GLY A 79 -10.09 -9.17 6.92
CA GLY A 79 -10.50 -10.58 6.94
C GLY A 79 -11.80 -10.83 7.72
N LYS A 80 -12.64 -9.81 7.86
CA LYS A 80 -13.90 -9.84 8.61
C LYS A 80 -15.09 -9.75 7.67
N SER A 81 -16.25 -10.14 8.18
CA SER A 81 -17.53 -9.85 7.53
C SER A 81 -18.13 -8.56 8.07
N ILE A 82 -19.03 -7.93 7.32
CA ILE A 82 -19.77 -6.74 7.80
C ILE A 82 -20.62 -7.03 9.07
N TYR A 83 -20.90 -8.31 9.33
CA TYR A 83 -21.62 -8.80 10.50
C TYR A 83 -20.69 -9.16 11.67
N SER A 84 -19.37 -9.12 11.47
CA SER A 84 -18.42 -9.39 12.54
C SER A 84 -18.48 -8.28 13.57
N LEU A 85 -18.43 -8.65 14.85
CA LEU A 85 -18.28 -7.69 15.93
C LEU A 85 -16.86 -7.13 15.91
N ILE A 86 -16.75 -5.82 16.11
CA ILE A 86 -15.48 -5.11 16.32
C ILE A 86 -15.43 -4.62 17.76
N TYR A 87 -14.25 -4.69 18.36
CA TYR A 87 -14.08 -4.35 19.77
C TYR A 87 -13.28 -3.05 19.93
N PRO A 88 -13.60 -2.21 20.93
CA PRO A 88 -12.79 -1.05 21.25
C PRO A 88 -11.34 -1.44 21.54
N GLY A 89 -10.39 -0.70 20.94
CA GLY A 89 -8.96 -1.00 21.00
C GLY A 89 -8.44 -1.85 19.84
N GLU A 90 -9.32 -2.39 18.99
CA GLU A 90 -8.92 -3.14 17.80
C GLU A 90 -8.37 -2.20 16.72
N SER A 91 -7.28 -2.60 16.06
CA SER A 91 -6.70 -1.84 14.94
C SER A 91 -7.22 -2.38 13.61
N LEU A 92 -7.96 -1.54 12.88
CA LEU A 92 -8.52 -1.87 11.57
C LEU A 92 -7.71 -1.20 10.45
N TYR A 93 -7.32 -1.99 9.46
CA TYR A 93 -6.69 -1.53 8.23
C TYR A 93 -7.73 -0.95 7.26
N ILE A 94 -7.61 0.34 6.94
CA ILE A 94 -8.57 1.08 6.10
C ILE A 94 -8.22 0.98 4.61
N ARG A 95 -7.00 1.36 4.22
CA ARG A 95 -6.42 1.32 2.86
C ARG A 95 -4.94 1.62 2.92
#